data_AF-A0A937NDI1-F1
#
_entry.id   AF-A0A937NDI1-F1
#
_cell.length_a   1.000
_cell.length_b   1.000
_cell.length_c   1.000
_cell.angle_alpha   90.00
_cell.angle_beta   90.00
_cell.angle_gamma   90.00
#
_symmetry.space_group_name_H-M   'P 1'
#
loop_
_entity.id
_entity.type
_entity.pdbx_description
1 polymer ?
#
loop_
_entity_poly.entity_id
_entity_poly.type
_entity_poly.pdbx_seq_one_letter_code
_entity_poly.pdbx_strand_id
1 'polypeptide(L)'
;MRMRVFSGYMLLQGFAGASWWMCLVWIPSSRDYFTPQGAPDWTILSFWLADSLLFVVGSVLSGVFLLRGSSYARPVLWFTAGAVSYASLYCVGQSTLTGSAWLAAVAMLPAMCVTLWISVRYEILCRQ
;
A
#
# COMPACT_ATOMS: atom_id res chain seq x y z
N MET A 1 -8.43 16.26 15.59
CA MET A 1 -7.25 15.44 15.94
C MET A 1 -7.17 14.15 15.13
N ARG A 2 -8.23 13.33 15.05
CA ARG A 2 -8.24 12.04 14.31
C ARG A 2 -7.85 12.15 12.82
N MET A 3 -8.35 13.14 12.08
CA MET A 3 -8.03 13.30 10.65
C MET A 3 -6.54 13.58 10.37
N ARG A 4 -5.84 14.25 11.30
CA ARG A 4 -4.39 14.49 11.19
C ARG A 4 -3.59 13.20 11.34
N VAL A 5 -4.02 12.30 12.23
CA VAL A 5 -3.39 10.98 12.42
C VAL A 5 -3.61 10.11 11.18
N PHE A 6 -4.83 10.07 10.65
CA PHE A 6 -5.14 9.29 9.44
C PHE A 6 -4.36 9.80 8.24
N SER A 7 -4.30 11.12 8.06
CA SER A 7 -3.49 11.71 7.02
C SER A 7 -2.00 11.41 7.18
N GLY A 8 -1.46 11.61 8.39
CA GLY A 8 -0.05 11.34 8.67
C GLY A 8 0.34 9.91 8.33
N TYR A 9 -0.51 8.94 8.67
CA TYR A 9 -0.32 7.54 8.28
C TYR A 9 -0.32 7.36 6.75
N MET A 10 -1.31 7.91 6.04
CA MET A 10 -1.43 7.76 4.58
C MET A 10 -0.25 8.39 3.83
N LEU A 11 0.22 9.55 4.28
CA LEU A 11 1.43 10.18 3.75
C LEU A 11 2.67 9.30 4.01
N LEU A 12 2.83 8.81 5.25
CA LEU A 12 3.93 7.92 5.61
C LEU A 12 3.92 6.64 4.77
N GLN A 13 2.75 6.04 4.54
CA GLN A 13 2.58 4.86 3.71
C GLN A 13 3.02 5.13 2.27
N GLY A 14 2.60 6.26 1.69
CA GLY A 14 3.03 6.66 0.35
C GLY A 14 4.55 6.85 0.25
N PHE A 15 5.16 7.53 1.22
CA PHE A 15 6.62 7.72 1.27
C PHE A 15 7.38 6.40 1.50
N ALA A 16 6.86 5.52 2.34
CA ALA A 16 7.45 4.20 2.55
C ALA A 16 7.41 3.36 1.27
N GLY A 17 6.29 3.37 0.54
CA GLY A 17 6.18 2.70 -0.76
C GLY A 17 7.15 3.25 -1.81
N ALA A 18 7.26 4.57 -1.90
CA ALA A 18 8.23 5.21 -2.80
C ALA A 18 9.67 4.85 -2.45
N SER A 19 10.00 4.86 -1.15
CA SER A 19 11.34 4.51 -0.64
C SER A 19 11.65 3.03 -0.89
N TRP A 20 10.67 2.15 -0.74
CA TRP A 20 10.79 0.73 -1.06
C TRP A 20 11.07 0.51 -2.54
N TRP A 21 10.35 1.19 -3.45
CA TRP A 21 10.63 1.14 -4.88
C TRP A 21 12.02 1.67 -5.24
N MET A 22 12.46 2.78 -4.63
CA MET A 22 13.83 3.27 -4.81
C MET A 22 14.87 2.23 -4.37
N CYS A 23 14.63 1.52 -3.27
CA CYS A 23 15.47 0.42 -2.81
C CYS A 23 15.55 -0.71 -3.85
N LEU A 24 14.41 -1.15 -4.41
CA LEU A 24 14.40 -2.21 -5.43
C LEU A 24 15.12 -1.81 -6.72
N VAL A 25 15.12 -0.52 -7.08
CA VAL A 25 15.79 0.00 -8.27
C VAL A 25 17.30 0.12 -8.05
N TRP A 26 17.73 0.71 -6.92
CA TRP A 26 19.15 0.97 -6.65
C TRP A 26 19.90 -0.21 -6.04
N ILE A 27 19.20 -1.13 -5.38
CA ILE A 27 19.77 -2.31 -4.74
C ILE A 27 19.06 -3.55 -5.30
N PRO A 28 19.42 -4.03 -6.51
CA PRO A 28 18.73 -5.17 -7.13
C PRO A 28 18.71 -6.44 -6.28
N SER A 29 19.75 -6.69 -5.49
CA SER A 29 19.81 -7.83 -4.56
C SER A 29 18.74 -7.80 -3.47
N SER A 30 18.08 -6.66 -3.26
CA SER A 30 16.95 -6.59 -2.31
C SER A 30 15.68 -7.27 -2.83
N ARG A 31 15.57 -7.51 -4.15
CA ARG A 31 14.39 -8.13 -4.78
C ARG A 31 14.16 -9.55 -4.29
N ASP A 32 15.24 -10.29 -4.05
CA ASP A 32 15.22 -11.69 -3.59
C ASP A 32 14.46 -11.90 -2.28
N TYR A 33 14.36 -10.85 -1.45
CA TYR A 33 13.59 -10.90 -0.21
C TYR A 33 12.07 -10.89 -0.44
N PHE A 34 11.62 -10.33 -1.56
CA PHE A 34 10.21 -10.06 -1.86
C PHE A 34 9.67 -10.91 -3.01
N THR A 35 10.52 -11.56 -3.79
CA THR A 35 10.14 -12.47 -4.88
C THR A 35 10.19 -13.94 -4.44
N PRO A 36 9.36 -14.81 -5.03
CA PRO A 36 9.52 -16.24 -4.84
C PRO A 36 10.90 -16.73 -5.31
N GLN A 37 11.42 -17.77 -4.66
CA GLN A 37 12.75 -18.28 -5.00
C GLN A 37 12.79 -18.81 -6.45
N GLY A 38 13.75 -18.33 -7.24
CA GLY A 38 13.87 -18.68 -8.66
C GLY A 38 12.89 -17.95 -9.59
N ALA A 39 12.02 -17.08 -9.05
CA ALA A 39 11.22 -16.20 -9.88
C ALA A 39 12.12 -15.11 -10.48
N PRO A 40 11.93 -14.77 -11.76
CA PRO A 40 12.68 -13.70 -12.41
C PRO A 40 12.24 -12.32 -11.90
N ASP A 41 13.18 -11.38 -11.89
CA ASP A 41 13.01 -10.00 -11.41
C ASP A 41 11.81 -9.26 -12.01
N TRP A 42 11.45 -9.56 -13.26
CA TRP A 42 10.28 -8.93 -13.88
C TRP A 42 8.99 -9.19 -13.11
N THR A 43 8.94 -10.22 -12.25
CA THR A 43 7.75 -10.58 -11.46
C THR A 43 7.39 -9.44 -10.52
N ILE A 44 8.35 -9.01 -9.70
CA ILE A 44 8.17 -7.89 -8.78
C ILE A 44 8.17 -6.56 -9.52
N LEU A 45 9.01 -6.40 -10.54
CA LEU A 45 9.07 -5.15 -11.30
C LEU A 45 7.77 -4.87 -12.04
N SER A 46 6.97 -5.89 -12.41
CA SER A 46 5.67 -5.69 -13.06
C SER A 46 4.68 -4.87 -12.22
N PHE A 47 4.86 -4.84 -10.90
CA PHE A 47 4.02 -4.06 -9.97
C PHE A 47 4.32 -2.57 -10.01
N TRP A 48 5.40 -2.11 -10.67
CA TRP A 48 5.86 -0.72 -10.61
C TRP A 48 4.76 0.29 -10.94
N LEU A 49 3.97 0.01 -11.98
CA LEU A 49 2.94 0.91 -12.46
C LEU A 49 1.75 0.97 -11.48
N ALA A 50 1.30 -0.21 -11.06
CA ALA A 50 0.18 -0.34 -10.11
C ALA A 50 0.55 0.28 -8.76
N ASP A 51 1.75 0.02 -8.25
CA ASP A 51 2.20 0.57 -6.97
C ASP A 51 2.42 2.07 -7.06
N SER A 52 3.04 2.58 -8.13
CA SER A 52 3.26 4.02 -8.30
C SER A 52 1.94 4.79 -8.28
N LEU A 53 0.94 4.33 -9.02
CA LEU A 53 -0.33 5.03 -9.18
C LEU A 53 -1.30 4.77 -8.03
N LEU A 54 -1.46 3.51 -7.63
CA LEU A 54 -2.53 3.10 -6.73
C LEU A 54 -2.06 3.06 -5.27
N PHE A 55 -0.82 2.62 -5.02
CA PHE A 55 -0.28 2.56 -3.67
C PHE A 55 0.33 3.89 -3.25
N VAL A 56 1.35 4.38 -3.97
CA VAL A 56 2.10 5.60 -3.61
C VAL A 56 1.24 6.84 -3.82
N VAL A 57 0.82 7.11 -5.06
CA VAL A 57 0.02 8.31 -5.36
C VAL A 57 -1.35 8.24 -4.67
N GLY A 58 -2.01 7.07 -4.67
CA GLY A 58 -3.26 6.86 -3.94
C GLY A 58 -3.14 7.20 -2.45
N SER A 59 -2.10 6.71 -1.78
CA SER A 59 -1.88 7.01 -0.35
C SER A 59 -1.55 8.48 -0.09
N VAL A 60 -0.72 9.11 -0.95
CA VAL A 60 -0.41 10.55 -0.82
C VAL A 60 -1.67 11.39 -1.02
N LEU A 61 -2.46 11.11 -2.06
CA LEU A 61 -3.72 11.83 -2.33
C LEU A 61 -4.73 11.63 -1.20
N SER A 62 -4.89 10.41 -0.68
CA SER A 62 -5.70 10.14 0.52
C SER A 62 -5.26 11.01 1.69
N GLY A 63 -3.96 11.08 1.97
CA GLY A 63 -3.40 11.91 3.03
C GLY A 63 -3.68 13.40 2.85
N VAL A 64 -3.48 13.93 1.64
CA VAL A 64 -3.72 15.35 1.32
C VAL A 64 -5.20 15.70 1.39
N PHE A 65 -6.09 14.87 0.84
CA PHE A 65 -7.53 15.13 0.87
C PHE A 65 -8.12 15.02 2.27
N LEU A 66 -7.59 14.12 3.11
CA LEU A 66 -7.94 14.05 4.53
C LEU A 66 -7.56 15.33 5.30
N LEU A 67 -6.41 15.94 5.02
CA LEU A 67 -6.00 17.21 5.66
C LEU A 67 -6.87 18.37 5.22
N ARG A 68 -7.25 18.39 3.94
CA ARG A 68 -8.07 19.45 3.34
C ARG A 68 -9.56 19.30 3.65
N GLY A 69 -9.98 18.21 4.30
CA GLY A 69 -11.40 17.92 4.55
C GLY A 69 -12.21 17.81 3.25
N SER A 70 -11.60 17.33 2.18
CA SER A 70 -12.22 17.32 0.85
C SER A 70 -13.26 16.21 0.71
N SER A 71 -14.33 16.45 -0.05
CA SER A 71 -15.31 15.43 -0.45
C SER A 71 -14.68 14.28 -1.24
N TYR A 72 -13.56 14.51 -1.92
CA TYR A 72 -12.81 13.49 -2.66
C TYR A 72 -12.02 12.54 -1.75
N ALA A 73 -11.86 12.84 -0.46
CA ALA A 73 -11.13 11.95 0.45
C ALA A 73 -11.76 10.55 0.53
N ARG A 74 -13.09 10.48 0.51
CA ARG A 74 -13.85 9.22 0.61
C ARG A 74 -13.62 8.28 -0.57
N PRO A 75 -13.88 8.67 -1.84
CA PRO A 75 -13.66 7.77 -2.97
C PRO A 75 -12.18 7.37 -3.11
N VAL A 76 -11.26 8.31 -2.88
CA VAL A 76 -9.81 8.03 -3.00
C VAL A 76 -9.34 7.06 -1.92
N LEU A 77 -9.77 7.21 -0.67
CA LEU A 77 -9.45 6.25 0.40
C LEU A 77 -9.92 4.84 0.08
N TRP A 78 -11.19 4.67 -0.34
CA TRP A 78 -11.72 3.36 -0.68
C TRP A 78 -11.04 2.74 -1.90
N PHE A 79 -10.67 3.56 -2.88
CA PHE A 79 -9.92 3.12 -4.05
C PHE A 79 -8.51 2.64 -3.67
N THR A 80 -7.77 3.42 -2.87
CA THR A 80 -6.47 3.03 -2.33
C THR A 80 -6.59 1.77 -1.46
N ALA A 81 -7.62 1.68 -0.62
CA ALA A 81 -7.85 0.50 0.22
C ALA A 81 -8.05 -0.77 -0.61
N GLY A 82 -8.87 -0.71 -1.67
CA GLY A 82 -9.07 -1.84 -2.57
C GLY A 82 -7.77 -2.29 -3.25
N ALA A 83 -6.96 -1.35 -3.73
CA ALA A 83 -5.68 -1.64 -4.35
C ALA A 83 -4.69 -2.31 -3.37
N VAL A 84 -4.55 -1.74 -2.17
CA VAL A 84 -3.67 -2.29 -1.11
C VAL A 84 -4.16 -3.68 -0.69
N SER A 85 -5.47 -3.88 -0.55
CA SER A 85 -6.06 -5.18 -0.22
C SER A 85 -5.75 -6.23 -1.29
N TYR A 86 -5.95 -5.91 -2.57
CA TYR A 86 -5.63 -6.82 -3.66
C TYR A 86 -4.15 -7.22 -3.66
N ALA A 87 -3.25 -6.25 -3.58
CA ALA A 87 -1.81 -6.49 -3.56
C ALA A 87 -1.39 -7.33 -2.32
N SER A 88 -1.99 -7.06 -1.16
CA SER A 88 -1.71 -7.84 0.07
C SER A 88 -2.17 -9.29 -0.04
N LEU A 89 -3.37 -9.52 -0.58
CA LEU A 89 -3.89 -10.87 -0.81
C LEU A 89 -3.05 -11.61 -1.85
N TYR A 90 -2.57 -10.93 -2.89
CA TYR A 90 -1.63 -11.50 -3.84
C TYR A 90 -0.31 -11.92 -3.17
N CYS A 91 0.31 -11.06 -2.35
CA CYS A 91 1.53 -11.39 -1.62
C CYS A 91 1.33 -12.57 -0.67
N VAL A 92 0.20 -12.63 0.05
CA VAL A 92 -0.14 -13.77 0.91
C VAL A 92 -0.30 -15.04 0.08
N GLY A 93 -1.04 -14.98 -1.04
CA GLY A 93 -1.22 -16.13 -1.93
C GLY A 93 0.08 -16.64 -2.53
N GLN A 94 0.97 -15.74 -2.96
CA GLN A 94 2.31 -16.11 -3.42
C GLN A 94 3.13 -16.76 -2.30
N SER A 95 3.04 -16.23 -1.07
CA SER A 95 3.80 -16.77 0.07
C SER A 95 3.32 -18.16 0.46
N THR A 96 2.00 -18.40 0.45
CA THR A 96 1.42 -19.71 0.79
C THR A 96 1.67 -20.76 -0.30
N LEU A 97 1.65 -20.37 -1.58
CA LEU A 97 1.84 -21.29 -2.69
C LEU A 97 3.31 -21.67 -2.91
N THR A 98 4.24 -20.73 -2.69
CA THR A 98 5.66 -20.95 -2.98
C THR A 98 6.49 -21.27 -1.74
N GLY A 99 5.94 -21.05 -0.54
CA GLY A 99 6.67 -21.18 0.73
C GLY A 99 7.78 -20.13 0.91
N SER A 100 7.88 -19.13 0.02
CA SER A 100 8.90 -18.08 0.00
C SER A 100 8.26 -16.69 -0.09
N ALA A 101 9.02 -15.61 -0.28
CA ALA A 101 8.49 -14.23 -0.39
C ALA A 101 7.67 -13.70 0.82
N TRP A 102 7.80 -14.31 1.99
CA TRP A 102 7.03 -13.94 3.20
C TRP A 102 7.19 -12.47 3.62
N LEU A 103 8.34 -11.85 3.32
CA LEU A 103 8.57 -10.43 3.62
C LEU A 103 7.60 -9.51 2.88
N ALA A 104 7.19 -9.86 1.65
CA ALA A 104 6.19 -9.10 0.92
C ALA A 104 4.82 -9.16 1.63
N ALA A 105 4.41 -10.34 2.09
CA ALA A 105 3.16 -10.51 2.85
C ALA A 105 3.20 -9.78 4.21
N VAL A 106 4.32 -9.89 4.94
CA VAL A 106 4.51 -9.23 6.24
C VAL A 106 4.51 -7.71 6.09
N ALA A 107 5.07 -7.16 5.01
CA ALA A 107 5.05 -5.72 4.74
C ALA A 107 3.65 -5.21 4.36
N MET A 108 2.93 -5.96 3.52
CA MET A 108 1.66 -5.51 2.93
C MET A 108 0.45 -5.71 3.86
N LEU A 109 0.43 -6.77 4.67
CA LEU A 109 -0.69 -7.05 5.58
C LEU A 109 -1.00 -5.89 6.56
N PRO A 110 -0.02 -5.30 7.28
CA PRO A 110 -0.26 -4.13 8.12
C PRO A 110 -0.79 -2.94 7.32
N ALA A 111 -0.24 -2.69 6.12
CA ALA A 111 -0.70 -1.62 5.25
C ALA A 111 -2.18 -1.77 4.87
N MET A 112 -2.59 -2.99 4.50
CA MET A 112 -3.99 -3.32 4.25
C MET A 112 -4.88 -3.08 5.47
N CYS A 113 -4.52 -3.67 6.61
CA CYS A 113 -5.34 -3.61 7.81
C CYS A 113 -5.57 -2.16 8.26
N VAL A 114 -4.53 -1.35 8.29
CA VAL A 114 -4.64 0.05 8.73
C VAL A 114 -5.33 0.91 7.68
N THR A 115 -5.07 0.71 6.39
CA THR A 115 -5.75 1.45 5.31
C THR A 115 -7.26 1.16 5.30
N LEU A 116 -7.66 -0.10 5.46
CA LEU A 116 -9.07 -0.48 5.61
C LEU A 116 -9.69 0.12 6.88
N TRP A 117 -8.99 0.03 8.01
CA TRP A 117 -9.47 0.60 9.27
C TRP A 117 -9.71 2.11 9.16
N ILE A 118 -8.77 2.85 8.55
CA ILE A 118 -8.93 4.30 8.31
C ILE A 118 -10.13 4.55 7.40
N SER A 119 -10.28 3.78 6.32
CA SER A 119 -11.38 3.97 5.35
C SER A 119 -12.75 3.75 6.00
N VAL A 120 -12.91 2.68 6.77
CA VAL A 120 -14.16 2.39 7.53
C VAL A 120 -14.42 3.45 8.59
N ARG A 121 -13.39 3.88 9.33
CA ARG A 121 -13.57 4.92 10.36
C ARG A 121 -13.93 6.27 9.77
N TYR A 122 -13.32 6.65 8.65
CA TYR A 122 -13.63 7.88 7.94
C TYR A 122 -15.07 7.87 7.42
N GLU A 123 -15.51 6.75 6.83
CA GLU A 123 -16.89 6.53 6.38
C GLU A 123 -17.92 6.77 7.49
N ILE A 124 -17.69 6.20 8.67
CA ILE A 124 -18.59 6.35 9.82
C ILE A 124 -18.65 7.81 10.28
N LEU A 125 -17.51 8.50 10.33
CA LEU A 125 -17.44 9.90 10.75
C LEU A 125 -18.14 10.86 9.78
N CYS A 126 -18.16 10.56 8.48
CA CYS A 126 -18.84 11.37 7.47
C CYS A 126 -20.36 11.14 7.41
N ARG A 127 -20.89 10.10 8.05
CA ARG A 127 -22.33 9.83 8.11
C ARG A 127 -23.03 10.43 9.34
N GLN A 128 -22.27 10.95 10.30
CA GLN A 128 -22.75 11.65 11.49
C GLN A 128 -22.82 13.15 11.23
#